data_AF-A0A942JCU4-F1
#
_entry.id   AF-A0A942JCU4-F1
#
_cell.length_a   1.000
_cell.length_b   1.000
_cell.length_c   1.000
_cell.angle_alpha   90.00
_cell.angle_beta   90.00
_cell.angle_gamma   90.00
#
_symmetry.space_group_name_H-M   'P 1'
#
loop_
_entity.id
_entity.type
_entity.pdbx_description
1 polymer ?
#
loop_
_entity_poly.entity_id
_entity_poly.type
_entity_poly.pdbx_seq_one_letter_code
_entity_poly.pdbx_strand_id
1 'polypeptide(L)'
;MTTEQVTAPVQPSDGIVDARLRAAVAARLRTDVEITEDRADRASLRRAVARALAAEGIVAAPDVWARAVRDLVDDLGGLGPVEALLRDPAVTDVMINGPDEVHVERGGVLVATGVRFDDDAHVERLLRRVLGPLGVRLDRAHPYADAVLPGGVRLHALLPPLAEHPVVTLRRVPAVVPSWDELLASQTVDPPMRARLVEAVRQRRNIVVCGRAGVGKTTLLARLLAEIGDDRLIVIEDAPELRRPADHVVHLRVRPPSADGAGGVDVATLVRNALRMRPDRLVVGEVRGAEVADLLQAMNTGHDGSMTTVHANGADEAIVRLEGMALLAGIPLAAARAQVAAALDLVVSLERRRDGRRRVAALGEVVVGANGAVLREVTP
;
A
#
# COMPACT_ATOMS: atom_id res chain seq x y z
N MET A 1 53.19 -44.83 -0.38
CA MET A 1 52.15 -44.59 -1.41
C MET A 1 50.93 -44.04 -0.69
N THR A 2 50.80 -42.72 -0.72
CA THR A 2 49.71 -41.95 -0.11
C THR A 2 48.51 -41.96 -1.05
N THR A 3 47.41 -42.50 -0.59
CA THR A 3 46.14 -42.56 -1.32
C THR A 3 45.48 -41.18 -1.25
N GLU A 4 45.44 -40.46 -2.37
CA GLU A 4 44.65 -39.24 -2.55
C GLU A 4 43.17 -39.55 -2.33
N GLN A 5 42.59 -38.95 -1.29
CA GLN A 5 41.14 -38.87 -1.14
C GLN A 5 40.62 -37.83 -2.14
N VAL A 6 40.17 -38.31 -3.29
CA VAL A 6 39.35 -37.56 -4.22
C VAL A 6 38.03 -37.24 -3.52
N THR A 7 37.85 -35.98 -3.13
CA THR A 7 36.56 -35.47 -2.65
C THR A 7 35.54 -35.57 -3.78
N ALA A 8 34.50 -36.37 -3.58
CA ALA A 8 33.39 -36.50 -4.52
C ALA A 8 32.67 -35.15 -4.70
N PRO A 9 32.16 -34.85 -5.92
CA PRO A 9 31.39 -33.63 -6.15
C PRO A 9 30.11 -33.63 -5.30
N VAL A 10 29.92 -32.54 -4.56
CA VAL A 10 28.71 -32.30 -3.76
C VAL A 10 27.49 -32.31 -4.69
N GLN A 11 26.58 -33.26 -4.47
CA GLN A 11 25.27 -33.26 -5.14
C GLN A 11 24.47 -32.03 -4.64
N PRO A 12 23.90 -31.21 -5.54
CA PRO A 12 23.23 -29.98 -5.14
C PRO A 12 21.94 -30.31 -4.38
N SER A 13 21.95 -30.10 -3.07
CA SER A 13 20.73 -29.88 -2.31
C SER A 13 20.09 -28.56 -2.75
N ASP A 14 18.76 -28.44 -2.60
CA ASP A 14 17.90 -27.32 -2.99
C ASP A 14 18.28 -25.91 -2.46
N GLY A 15 19.43 -25.73 -1.82
CA GLY A 15 19.95 -24.43 -1.40
C GLY A 15 21.47 -24.35 -1.55
N ILE A 16 21.95 -23.82 -2.67
CA ILE A 16 23.37 -23.40 -2.79
C ILE A 16 23.66 -22.19 -1.88
N VAL A 17 22.64 -21.37 -1.59
CA VAL A 17 22.78 -20.12 -0.85
C VAL A 17 22.50 -20.32 0.64
N ASP A 18 23.52 -20.73 1.38
CA ASP A 18 23.48 -20.79 2.84
C ASP A 18 23.99 -19.49 3.51
N ALA A 19 23.87 -19.41 4.83
CA ALA A 19 24.32 -18.26 5.62
C ALA A 19 25.82 -17.94 5.44
N ARG A 20 26.65 -18.98 5.23
CA ARG A 20 28.10 -18.84 5.08
C ARG A 20 28.44 -18.22 3.72
N LEU A 21 27.84 -18.72 2.64
CA LEU A 21 28.03 -18.18 1.31
C LEU A 21 27.54 -16.74 1.22
N ARG A 22 26.40 -16.42 1.84
CA ARG A 22 25.89 -15.04 1.92
C ARG A 22 26.88 -14.12 2.64
N ALA A 23 27.42 -14.54 3.77
CA ALA A 23 28.39 -13.75 4.53
C ALA A 23 29.68 -13.51 3.72
N ALA A 24 30.17 -14.52 3.02
CA ALA A 24 31.37 -14.42 2.19
C ALA A 24 31.17 -13.47 0.99
N VAL A 25 30.06 -13.62 0.27
CA VAL A 25 29.68 -12.72 -0.84
C VAL A 25 29.50 -11.30 -0.33
N ALA A 26 28.76 -11.09 0.76
CA ALA A 26 28.55 -9.76 1.35
C ALA A 26 29.87 -9.10 1.78
N ALA A 27 30.81 -9.85 2.35
CA ALA A 27 32.13 -9.33 2.73
C ALA A 27 32.91 -8.82 1.51
N ARG A 28 32.85 -9.55 0.39
CA ARG A 28 33.51 -9.14 -0.86
C ARG A 28 32.86 -7.92 -1.51
N LEU A 29 31.53 -7.81 -1.46
CA LEU A 29 30.83 -6.64 -1.99
C LEU A 29 31.20 -5.33 -1.28
N ARG A 30 31.59 -5.38 0.00
CA ARG A 30 32.06 -4.19 0.75
C ARG A 30 33.35 -3.60 0.21
N THR A 31 34.14 -4.41 -0.50
CA THR A 31 35.39 -4.02 -1.15
C THR A 31 35.27 -3.88 -2.65
N ASP A 32 34.07 -4.09 -3.22
CA ASP A 32 33.82 -3.97 -4.66
C ASP A 32 33.57 -2.50 -5.02
N VAL A 33 34.49 -1.96 -5.83
CA VAL A 33 34.52 -0.55 -6.24
C VAL A 33 33.23 -0.13 -6.95
N GLU A 34 32.61 -1.01 -7.74
CA GLU A 34 31.35 -0.71 -8.45
C GLU A 34 30.16 -0.54 -7.50
N ILE A 35 30.23 -1.08 -6.28
CA ILE A 35 29.17 -0.99 -5.28
C ILE A 35 29.40 0.20 -4.34
N THR A 36 30.65 0.57 -4.09
CA THR A 36 31.01 1.62 -3.12
C THR A 36 30.93 3.03 -3.69
N GLU A 37 31.04 3.22 -5.01
CA GLU A 37 31.22 4.54 -5.61
C GLU A 37 29.94 5.19 -6.16
N ASP A 38 28.82 4.46 -6.30
CA ASP A 38 27.56 5.04 -6.80
C ASP A 38 26.34 4.30 -6.25
N ARG A 39 25.13 4.86 -6.42
CA ARG A 39 23.87 4.16 -6.08
C ARG A 39 23.75 2.88 -6.90
N ALA A 40 24.35 1.80 -6.42
CA ALA A 40 24.42 0.52 -7.12
C ALA A 40 23.03 0.08 -7.53
N ASP A 41 22.77 0.10 -8.83
CA ASP A 41 21.53 -0.41 -9.37
C ASP A 41 21.52 -1.95 -9.28
N ARG A 42 20.34 -2.54 -9.43
CA ARG A 42 20.15 -3.99 -9.32
C ARG A 42 20.99 -4.76 -10.35
N ALA A 43 21.31 -4.14 -11.48
CA ALA A 43 22.14 -4.72 -12.52
C ALA A 43 23.63 -4.80 -12.10
N SER A 44 24.14 -3.73 -11.49
CA SER A 44 25.51 -3.66 -10.96
C SER A 44 25.69 -4.62 -9.79
N LEU A 45 24.72 -4.67 -8.87
CA LEU A 45 24.72 -5.67 -7.79
C LEU A 45 24.73 -7.11 -8.34
N ARG A 46 23.93 -7.39 -9.39
CA ARG A 46 23.91 -8.72 -10.02
C ARG A 46 25.26 -9.11 -10.61
N ARG A 47 25.96 -8.18 -11.25
CA ARG A 47 27.32 -8.42 -11.78
C ARG A 47 28.32 -8.67 -10.65
N ALA A 48 28.29 -7.84 -9.61
CA ALA A 48 29.17 -7.97 -8.46
C ALA A 48 28.96 -9.30 -7.70
N VAL A 49 27.71 -9.70 -7.48
CA VAL A 49 27.35 -10.99 -6.88
C VAL A 49 27.87 -12.15 -7.73
N ALA A 50 27.70 -12.10 -9.06
CA ALA A 50 28.20 -13.15 -9.94
C ALA A 50 29.73 -13.27 -9.90
N ARG A 51 30.46 -12.14 -9.86
CA ARG A 51 31.92 -12.13 -9.68
C ARG A 51 32.33 -12.70 -8.33
N ALA A 52 31.64 -12.31 -7.27
CA ALA A 52 31.91 -12.77 -5.91
C ALA A 52 31.70 -14.29 -5.77
N LEU A 53 30.63 -14.84 -6.36
CA LEU A 53 30.40 -16.30 -6.42
C LEU A 53 31.51 -17.02 -7.16
N ALA A 54 31.96 -16.48 -8.30
CA ALA A 54 33.00 -17.12 -9.11
C ALA A 54 34.32 -17.16 -8.35
N ALA A 55 34.66 -16.10 -7.62
CA ALA A 55 35.84 -16.05 -6.79
C ALA A 55 35.73 -16.92 -5.52
N GLU A 56 34.52 -17.36 -5.10
CA GLU A 56 34.34 -18.34 -4.01
C GLU A 56 34.54 -19.77 -4.53
N GLY A 57 34.84 -19.94 -5.82
CA GLY A 57 35.05 -21.26 -6.43
C GLY A 57 33.76 -22.06 -6.58
N ILE A 58 32.59 -21.41 -6.52
CA ILE A 58 31.31 -22.08 -6.72
C ILE A 58 31.22 -22.50 -8.19
N VAL A 59 30.99 -23.79 -8.44
CA VAL A 59 30.77 -24.35 -9.77
C VAL A 59 29.41 -25.03 -9.75
N ALA A 60 28.49 -24.59 -10.61
CA ALA A 60 27.14 -25.10 -10.68
C ALA A 60 26.62 -25.11 -12.12
N ALA A 61 25.59 -25.90 -12.38
CA ALA A 61 24.89 -25.87 -13.67
C ALA A 61 24.34 -24.44 -13.94
N PRO A 62 24.20 -24.01 -15.21
CA PRO A 62 23.83 -22.64 -15.55
C PRO A 62 22.52 -22.14 -14.89
N ASP A 63 21.53 -23.02 -14.75
CA ASP A 63 20.25 -22.72 -14.12
C ASP A 63 20.39 -22.55 -12.60
N VAL A 64 21.17 -23.41 -11.95
CA VAL A 64 21.46 -23.36 -10.52
C VAL A 64 22.28 -22.10 -10.19
N TRP A 65 23.28 -21.78 -11.02
CA TRP A 65 24.05 -20.55 -10.92
C TRP A 65 23.16 -19.30 -11.04
N ALA A 66 22.28 -19.28 -12.04
CA ALA A 66 21.37 -18.16 -12.27
C ALA A 66 20.38 -17.98 -11.11
N ARG A 67 19.95 -19.06 -10.45
CA ARG A 67 19.15 -19.02 -9.22
C ARG A 67 19.97 -18.47 -8.05
N ALA A 68 21.16 -19.02 -7.77
CA ALA A 68 22.03 -18.55 -6.68
C ALA A 68 22.36 -17.05 -6.79
N VAL A 69 22.70 -16.56 -7.98
CA VAL A 69 22.91 -15.12 -8.22
C VAL A 69 21.65 -14.32 -7.91
N ARG A 70 20.47 -14.79 -8.31
CA ARG A 70 19.20 -14.08 -8.07
C ARG A 70 18.88 -14.02 -6.59
N ASP A 71 18.99 -15.15 -5.89
CA ASP A 71 18.68 -15.26 -4.46
C ASP A 71 19.63 -14.36 -3.65
N LEU A 72 20.93 -14.36 -3.98
CA LEU A 72 21.89 -13.45 -3.36
C LEU A 72 21.62 -11.97 -3.66
N VAL A 73 21.20 -11.64 -4.89
CA VAL A 73 20.79 -10.27 -5.23
C VAL A 73 19.55 -9.85 -4.42
N ASP A 74 18.61 -10.77 -4.22
CA ASP A 74 17.40 -10.53 -3.45
C ASP A 74 17.71 -10.36 -1.95
N ASP A 75 18.60 -11.20 -1.41
CA ASP A 75 19.06 -11.16 -0.01
C ASP A 75 19.93 -9.93 0.31
N LEU A 76 20.78 -9.50 -0.63
CA LEU A 76 21.72 -8.40 -0.42
C LEU A 76 21.16 -7.05 -0.88
N GLY A 77 20.27 -7.04 -1.88
CA GLY A 77 19.72 -5.82 -2.49
C GLY A 77 18.20 -5.65 -2.41
N GLY A 78 17.43 -6.69 -2.06
CA GLY A 78 15.96 -6.67 -2.04
C GLY A 78 15.35 -7.04 -0.68
N LEU A 79 14.18 -7.65 -0.69
CA LEU A 79 13.47 -8.13 0.50
C LEU A 79 13.77 -9.62 0.81
N GLY A 80 14.96 -10.08 0.42
CA GLY A 80 15.41 -11.45 0.69
C GLY A 80 14.48 -12.52 0.13
N PRO A 81 14.23 -13.62 0.86
CA PRO A 81 13.46 -14.76 0.35
C PRO A 81 12.04 -14.42 -0.13
N VAL A 82 11.44 -13.34 0.39
CA VAL A 82 10.07 -12.94 0.01
C VAL A 82 9.99 -12.15 -1.30
N GLU A 83 11.11 -11.74 -1.90
CA GLU A 83 11.11 -11.06 -3.21
C GLU A 83 10.47 -11.93 -4.31
N ALA A 84 10.68 -13.25 -4.27
CA ALA A 84 10.05 -14.17 -5.20
C ALA A 84 8.51 -14.15 -5.09
N LEU A 85 7.98 -14.03 -3.86
CA LEU A 85 6.54 -13.92 -3.63
C LEU A 85 5.98 -12.58 -4.14
N LEU A 86 6.71 -11.48 -3.91
CA LEU A 86 6.29 -10.13 -4.32
C LEU A 86 6.27 -9.93 -5.84
N ARG A 87 7.03 -10.73 -6.60
CA ARG A 87 6.98 -10.75 -8.07
C ARG A 87 5.69 -11.34 -8.62
N ASP A 88 5.06 -12.25 -7.88
CA ASP A 88 3.79 -12.85 -8.28
C ASP A 88 2.70 -11.77 -8.25
N PRO A 89 2.09 -11.40 -9.40
CA PRO A 89 1.06 -10.38 -9.45
C PRO A 89 -0.23 -10.80 -8.72
N ALA A 90 -0.41 -12.09 -8.41
CA ALA A 90 -1.55 -12.57 -7.63
C ALA A 90 -1.38 -12.34 -6.11
N VAL A 91 -0.16 -12.05 -5.65
CA VAL A 91 0.14 -11.79 -4.23
C VAL A 91 -0.11 -10.32 -3.90
N THR A 92 -1.02 -10.06 -2.96
CA THR A 92 -1.34 -8.70 -2.49
C THR A 92 -0.68 -8.36 -1.17
N ASP A 93 -0.54 -9.35 -0.29
CA ASP A 93 0.00 -9.21 1.05
C ASP A 93 0.99 -10.35 1.32
N VAL A 94 2.08 -10.05 2.01
CA VAL A 94 3.05 -11.03 2.54
C VAL A 94 3.19 -10.77 4.03
N MET A 95 3.01 -11.81 4.85
CA MET A 95 3.16 -11.73 6.30
C MET A 95 4.26 -12.67 6.76
N ILE A 96 5.29 -12.10 7.38
CA ILE A 96 6.38 -12.81 8.03
C ILE A 96 6.08 -12.76 9.53
N ASN A 97 5.61 -13.86 10.09
CA ASN A 97 5.29 -13.96 11.52
C ASN A 97 6.48 -14.47 12.36
N GLY A 98 7.54 -14.89 11.68
CA GLY A 98 8.80 -15.37 12.24
C GLY A 98 9.66 -15.94 11.10
N PRO A 99 10.88 -16.43 11.40
CA PRO A 99 11.79 -16.91 10.38
C PRO A 99 11.24 -18.13 9.61
N ASP A 100 10.45 -18.97 10.28
CA ASP A 100 9.88 -20.19 9.71
C ASP A 100 8.42 -20.07 9.26
N GLU A 101 7.80 -18.90 9.44
CA GLU A 101 6.36 -18.71 9.24
C GLU A 101 6.08 -17.53 8.30
N VAL A 102 5.92 -17.84 7.01
CA VAL A 102 5.58 -16.85 5.97
C VAL A 102 4.26 -17.21 5.28
N HIS A 103 3.32 -16.27 5.29
CA HIS A 103 2.01 -16.36 4.65
C HIS A 103 1.87 -15.32 3.53
N VAL A 104 0.99 -15.60 2.57
CA VAL A 104 0.60 -14.65 1.52
C VAL A 104 -0.91 -14.59 1.33
N GLU A 105 -1.42 -13.43 0.93
CA GLU A 105 -2.78 -13.31 0.40
C GLU A 105 -2.77 -13.48 -1.13
N ARG A 106 -3.58 -14.41 -1.63
CA ARG A 106 -3.85 -14.59 -3.06
C ARG A 106 -5.35 -14.56 -3.30
N GLY A 107 -5.82 -13.56 -4.04
CA GLY A 107 -7.26 -13.43 -4.36
C GLY A 107 -8.16 -13.33 -3.11
N GLY A 108 -7.68 -12.74 -2.01
CA GLY A 108 -8.44 -12.62 -0.76
C GLY A 108 -8.46 -13.89 0.11
N VAL A 109 -7.57 -14.85 -0.15
CA VAL A 109 -7.37 -16.08 0.64
C VAL A 109 -5.94 -16.12 1.16
N LEU A 110 -5.77 -16.42 2.44
CA LEU A 110 -4.47 -16.60 3.07
C LEU A 110 -3.91 -18.00 2.81
N VAL A 111 -2.65 -18.07 2.42
CA VAL A 111 -1.96 -19.30 2.06
C VAL A 111 -0.59 -19.32 2.73
N ALA A 112 -0.27 -20.41 3.46
CA ALA A 112 1.05 -20.65 4.00
C ALA A 112 2.05 -20.94 2.86
N THR A 113 3.27 -20.43 2.98
CA THR A 113 4.33 -20.64 1.98
C THR A 113 5.44 -21.54 2.52
N GLY A 114 6.28 -22.06 1.62
CA GLY A 114 7.52 -22.74 2.00
C GLY A 114 8.71 -21.82 2.20
N VAL A 115 8.52 -20.49 2.11
CA VAL A 115 9.59 -19.51 2.23
C VAL A 115 10.01 -19.40 3.70
N ARG A 116 11.33 -19.40 3.94
CA ARG A 116 11.93 -19.31 5.28
C ARG A 116 13.10 -18.34 5.28
N PHE A 117 13.33 -17.75 6.43
CA PHE A 117 14.56 -17.04 6.79
C PHE A 117 15.41 -17.94 7.69
N ASP A 118 16.72 -17.75 7.70
CA ASP A 118 17.61 -18.50 8.59
C ASP A 118 17.26 -18.37 10.07
N ASP A 119 16.99 -17.14 10.53
CA ASP A 119 16.80 -16.78 11.93
C ASP A 119 16.18 -15.37 12.06
N ASP A 120 15.82 -14.99 13.29
CA ASP A 120 15.34 -13.64 13.61
C ASP A 120 16.34 -12.56 13.18
N ALA A 121 17.63 -12.84 13.34
CA ALA A 121 18.68 -11.89 12.97
C ALA A 121 18.69 -11.63 11.45
N HIS A 122 18.28 -12.58 10.61
CA HIS A 122 18.12 -12.40 9.18
C HIS A 122 16.99 -11.42 8.86
N VAL A 123 15.83 -11.58 9.52
CA VAL A 123 14.69 -10.65 9.36
C VAL A 123 15.07 -9.25 9.82
N GLU A 124 15.76 -9.12 10.97
CA GLU A 124 16.24 -7.82 11.47
C GLU A 124 17.24 -7.15 10.52
N ARG A 125 18.19 -7.90 9.95
CA ARG A 125 19.15 -7.38 8.96
C ARG A 125 18.44 -6.85 7.72
N LEU A 126 17.43 -7.57 7.24
CA LEU A 126 16.59 -7.13 6.12
C LEU A 126 15.88 -5.82 6.48
N LEU A 127 15.21 -5.75 7.64
CA LEU A 127 14.49 -4.55 8.07
C LEU A 127 15.40 -3.32 8.16
N ARG A 128 16.57 -3.44 8.81
CA ARG A 128 17.54 -2.35 8.89
C ARG A 128 18.00 -1.88 7.51
N ARG A 129 18.19 -2.81 6.57
CA ARG A 129 18.65 -2.52 5.21
C ARG A 129 17.60 -1.77 4.39
N VAL A 130 16.32 -2.11 4.52
CA VAL A 130 15.25 -1.46 3.74
C VAL A 130 14.73 -0.17 4.39
N LEU A 131 14.77 -0.07 5.71
CA LEU A 131 14.30 1.11 6.46
C LEU A 131 15.38 2.19 6.61
N GLY A 132 16.66 1.81 6.71
CA GLY A 132 17.78 2.73 6.90
C GLY A 132 17.84 3.86 5.86
N PRO A 133 17.78 3.57 4.54
CA PRO A 133 17.76 4.59 3.50
C PRO A 133 16.55 5.52 3.53
N LEU A 134 15.45 5.08 4.17
CA LEU A 134 14.22 5.87 4.33
C LEU A 134 14.28 6.77 5.58
N GLY A 135 15.35 6.68 6.38
CA GLY A 135 15.46 7.38 7.67
C GLY A 135 14.49 6.86 8.73
N VAL A 136 13.89 5.67 8.52
CA VAL A 136 12.95 5.07 9.45
C VAL A 136 13.74 4.29 10.49
N ARG A 137 13.54 4.63 11.76
CA ARG A 137 14.24 4.01 12.89
C ARG A 137 13.48 2.78 13.37
N LEU A 138 14.18 1.66 13.51
CA LEU A 138 13.66 0.42 14.08
C LEU A 138 14.74 -0.22 14.96
N ASP A 139 14.55 -0.17 16.27
CA ASP A 139 15.47 -0.72 17.26
C ASP A 139 14.72 -1.05 18.58
N ARG A 140 15.43 -1.37 19.66
CA ARG A 140 14.77 -1.71 20.94
C ARG A 140 14.04 -0.54 21.61
N ALA A 141 14.42 0.70 21.33
CA ALA A 141 13.73 1.89 21.85
C ALA A 141 12.53 2.26 20.98
N HIS A 142 12.61 1.94 19.68
CA HIS A 142 11.54 2.12 18.69
C HIS A 142 11.21 0.77 18.04
N PRO A 143 10.51 -0.15 18.76
CA PRO A 143 10.36 -1.55 18.38
C PRO A 143 9.29 -1.81 17.32
N TYR A 144 8.78 -0.78 16.64
CA TYR A 144 7.90 -0.92 15.49
C TYR A 144 8.14 0.20 14.49
N ALA A 145 7.78 -0.03 13.22
CA ALA A 145 7.93 0.94 12.16
C ALA A 145 6.91 0.74 11.04
N ASP A 146 6.46 1.86 10.47
CA ASP A 146 5.69 1.93 9.24
C ASP A 146 6.52 2.61 8.15
N ALA A 147 6.49 2.06 6.94
CA ALA A 147 7.21 2.62 5.80
C ALA A 147 6.52 2.31 4.47
N VAL A 148 6.85 3.12 3.45
CA VAL A 148 6.52 2.84 2.06
C VAL A 148 7.83 2.61 1.31
N LEU A 149 8.06 1.37 0.90
CA LEU A 149 9.26 0.96 0.17
C LEU A 149 9.21 1.41 -1.30
N PRO A 150 10.37 1.48 -1.97
CA PRO A 150 10.42 1.63 -3.42
C PRO A 150 9.51 0.61 -4.13
N GLY A 151 8.76 1.07 -5.13
CA GLY A 151 7.71 0.28 -5.79
C GLY A 151 6.32 0.41 -5.16
N GLY A 152 6.19 1.06 -4.00
CA GLY A 152 4.92 1.34 -3.34
C GLY A 152 4.42 0.22 -2.42
N VAL A 153 5.32 -0.69 -2.02
CA VAL A 153 5.01 -1.72 -1.04
C VAL A 153 5.00 -1.07 0.34
N ARG A 154 3.87 -1.15 1.03
CA ARG A 154 3.75 -0.72 2.43
C ARG A 154 4.35 -1.80 3.32
N LEU A 155 5.14 -1.38 4.29
CA LEU A 155 5.76 -2.25 5.28
C LEU A 155 5.32 -1.79 6.67
N HIS A 156 4.82 -2.73 7.46
CA HIS A 156 4.68 -2.60 8.90
C HIS A 156 5.55 -3.66 9.57
N ALA A 157 6.35 -3.28 10.55
CA ALA A 157 7.24 -4.22 11.25
C ALA A 157 7.18 -4.02 12.76
N LEU A 158 7.34 -5.11 13.51
CA LEU A 158 7.52 -5.13 14.96
C LEU A 158 8.75 -5.98 15.33
N LEU A 159 9.47 -5.58 16.37
CA LEU A 159 10.59 -6.32 16.96
C LEU A 159 10.23 -6.86 18.35
N PRO A 160 10.91 -7.92 18.81
CA PRO A 160 10.84 -8.32 20.21
C PRO A 160 11.22 -7.17 21.17
N PRO A 161 10.56 -7.07 22.34
CA PRO A 161 9.61 -8.04 22.90
C PRO A 161 8.13 -7.76 22.56
N LEU A 162 7.81 -6.87 21.61
CA LEU A 162 6.40 -6.64 21.23
C LEU A 162 5.75 -7.87 20.57
N ALA A 163 6.57 -8.69 19.94
CA ALA A 163 6.23 -10.01 19.42
C ALA A 163 7.33 -11.01 19.81
N GLU A 164 7.04 -12.31 19.70
CA GLU A 164 8.01 -13.38 20.00
C GLU A 164 9.21 -13.35 19.04
N HIS A 165 8.93 -13.12 17.76
CA HIS A 165 9.89 -12.95 16.68
C HIS A 165 9.73 -11.57 16.03
N PRO A 166 10.69 -11.12 15.20
CA PRO A 166 10.45 -10.01 14.28
C PRO A 166 9.29 -10.32 13.33
N VAL A 167 8.27 -9.48 13.34
CA VAL A 167 7.07 -9.63 12.49
C VAL A 167 7.07 -8.55 11.42
N VAL A 168 6.73 -8.90 10.18
CA VAL A 168 6.67 -7.97 9.05
C VAL A 168 5.42 -8.24 8.22
N THR A 169 4.63 -7.19 7.97
CA THR A 169 3.53 -7.22 7.00
C THR A 169 3.89 -6.33 5.83
N LEU A 170 3.92 -6.90 4.63
CA LEU A 170 4.13 -6.20 3.38
C LEU A 170 2.82 -6.19 2.60
N ARG A 171 2.35 -5.00 2.22
CA ARG A 171 1.15 -4.84 1.38
C ARG A 171 1.51 -4.14 0.08
N ARG A 172 1.20 -4.79 -1.03
CA ARG A 172 1.36 -4.22 -2.36
C ARG A 172 0.07 -3.53 -2.78
N VAL A 173 0.20 -2.29 -3.23
CA VAL A 173 -0.89 -1.62 -3.93
C VAL A 173 -1.07 -2.27 -5.31
N PRO A 174 -2.28 -2.69 -5.71
CA PRO A 174 -2.55 -3.21 -7.06
C PRO A 174 -1.95 -2.29 -8.13
N ALA A 175 -1.24 -2.88 -9.09
CA ALA A 175 -0.48 -2.10 -10.06
C ALA A 175 -1.36 -1.40 -11.11
N VAL A 176 -2.61 -1.85 -11.29
CA VAL A 176 -3.50 -1.42 -12.37
C VAL A 176 -4.87 -1.06 -11.80
N VAL A 177 -5.36 0.13 -12.15
CA VAL A 177 -6.74 0.54 -11.91
C VAL A 177 -7.62 -0.23 -12.91
N PRO A 178 -8.61 -1.01 -12.47
CA PRO A 178 -9.44 -1.77 -13.40
C PRO A 178 -10.19 -0.83 -14.33
N SER A 179 -10.32 -1.21 -15.58
CA SER A 179 -11.23 -0.59 -16.55
C SER A 179 -12.69 -0.79 -16.13
N TRP A 180 -13.58 0.03 -16.66
CA TRP A 180 -15.02 -0.20 -16.47
C TRP A 180 -15.47 -1.55 -17.00
N ASP A 181 -14.86 -2.05 -18.07
CA ASP A 181 -15.23 -3.33 -18.68
C ASP A 181 -14.83 -4.49 -17.76
N GLU A 182 -13.68 -4.40 -17.07
CA GLU A 182 -13.30 -5.36 -16.02
C GLU A 182 -14.22 -5.30 -14.80
N LEU A 183 -14.67 -4.10 -14.39
CA LEU A 183 -15.63 -3.95 -13.29
C LEU A 183 -17.02 -4.50 -13.66
N LEU A 184 -17.44 -4.38 -14.92
CA LEU A 184 -18.67 -4.98 -15.44
C LEU A 184 -18.54 -6.52 -15.54
N ALA A 185 -17.42 -7.02 -16.08
CA ALA A 185 -17.17 -8.45 -16.23
C ALA A 185 -17.08 -9.17 -14.86
N SER A 186 -16.49 -8.52 -13.86
CA SER A 186 -16.45 -9.01 -12.48
C SER A 186 -17.77 -8.83 -11.72
N GLN A 187 -18.77 -8.19 -12.33
CA GLN A 187 -20.06 -7.84 -11.72
C GLN A 187 -19.91 -6.94 -10.48
N THR A 188 -18.81 -6.19 -10.40
CA THR A 188 -18.58 -5.18 -9.35
C THR A 188 -19.56 -4.02 -9.50
N VAL A 189 -19.83 -3.63 -10.74
CA VAL A 189 -20.86 -2.66 -11.13
C VAL A 189 -21.71 -3.26 -12.25
N ASP A 190 -22.95 -2.82 -12.37
CA ASP A 190 -23.79 -3.09 -13.53
C ASP A 190 -23.81 -1.88 -14.48
N PRO A 191 -24.30 -2.02 -15.74
CA PRO A 191 -24.28 -0.93 -16.71
C PRO A 191 -25.03 0.34 -16.27
N PRO A 192 -26.24 0.27 -15.66
CA PRO A 192 -26.91 1.45 -15.12
C PRO A 192 -26.08 2.16 -14.04
N MET A 193 -25.48 1.41 -13.11
CA MET A 193 -24.63 1.95 -12.06
C MET A 193 -23.38 2.63 -12.64
N ARG A 194 -22.71 2.01 -13.63
CA ARG A 194 -21.59 2.64 -14.35
C ARG A 194 -22.01 3.99 -14.94
N ALA A 195 -23.12 4.04 -15.65
CA ALA A 195 -23.59 5.27 -16.31
C ALA A 195 -23.82 6.39 -15.28
N ARG A 196 -24.46 6.09 -14.15
CA ARG A 196 -24.71 7.06 -13.07
C ARG A 196 -23.43 7.54 -12.40
N LEU A 197 -22.50 6.63 -12.12
CA LEU A 197 -21.21 6.99 -11.51
C LEU A 197 -20.37 7.90 -12.44
N VAL A 198 -20.31 7.58 -13.73
CA VAL A 198 -19.62 8.41 -14.72
C VAL A 198 -20.27 9.79 -14.84
N GLU A 199 -21.60 9.84 -14.90
CA GLU A 199 -22.33 11.10 -14.97
C GLU A 199 -22.11 11.96 -13.71
N ALA A 200 -22.12 11.35 -12.52
CA ALA A 200 -21.85 12.04 -11.28
C ALA A 200 -20.45 12.68 -11.26
N VAL A 201 -19.43 11.99 -11.77
CA VAL A 201 -18.07 12.55 -11.87
C VAL A 201 -18.05 13.76 -12.79
N ARG A 202 -18.70 13.67 -13.97
CA ARG A 202 -18.80 14.75 -14.96
C ARG A 202 -19.55 15.97 -14.43
N GLN A 203 -20.58 15.75 -13.64
CA GLN A 203 -21.35 16.80 -12.95
C GLN A 203 -20.64 17.40 -11.74
N ARG A 204 -19.40 16.98 -11.45
CA ARG A 204 -18.64 17.43 -10.26
C ARG A 204 -19.38 17.18 -8.94
N ARG A 205 -20.11 16.05 -8.84
CA ARG A 205 -20.74 15.65 -7.57
C ARG A 205 -19.65 15.29 -6.55
N ASN A 206 -19.85 15.67 -5.30
CA ASN A 206 -19.01 15.25 -4.17
C ASN A 206 -19.37 13.82 -3.76
N ILE A 207 -18.41 12.89 -3.86
CA ILE A 207 -18.66 11.45 -3.74
C ILE A 207 -17.89 10.87 -2.55
N VAL A 208 -18.59 10.15 -1.68
CA VAL A 208 -17.99 9.29 -0.65
C VAL A 208 -18.12 7.83 -1.06
N VAL A 209 -17.00 7.12 -1.11
CA VAL A 209 -16.97 5.67 -1.35
C VAL A 209 -16.75 4.95 -0.01
N CYS A 210 -17.73 4.19 0.46
CA CYS A 210 -17.66 3.52 1.76
C CYS A 210 -17.62 2.00 1.66
N GLY A 211 -17.09 1.36 2.71
CA GLY A 211 -17.06 -0.10 2.82
C GLY A 211 -16.09 -0.63 3.88
N ARG A 212 -16.10 -1.95 4.10
CA ARG A 212 -15.16 -2.61 5.03
C ARG A 212 -13.72 -2.62 4.47
N ALA A 213 -12.76 -3.03 5.28
CA ALA A 213 -11.40 -3.27 4.79
C ALA A 213 -11.38 -4.33 3.67
N GLY A 214 -10.58 -4.10 2.62
CA GLY A 214 -10.39 -5.05 1.53
C GLY A 214 -11.52 -5.16 0.50
N VAL A 215 -12.59 -4.36 0.60
CA VAL A 215 -13.73 -4.42 -0.37
C VAL A 215 -13.47 -3.65 -1.66
N GLY A 216 -12.35 -2.92 -1.78
CA GLY A 216 -11.96 -2.21 -3.00
C GLY A 216 -12.39 -0.74 -3.08
N LYS A 217 -12.59 -0.05 -1.94
CA LYS A 217 -12.96 1.38 -1.90
C LYS A 217 -12.03 2.24 -2.77
N THR A 218 -10.72 2.16 -2.51
CA THR A 218 -9.70 2.92 -3.24
C THR A 218 -9.63 2.52 -4.70
N THR A 219 -9.93 1.26 -5.03
CA THR A 219 -9.98 0.78 -6.41
C THR A 219 -11.13 1.43 -7.19
N LEU A 220 -12.34 1.48 -6.61
CA LEU A 220 -13.45 2.19 -7.26
C LEU A 220 -13.18 3.69 -7.32
N LEU A 221 -12.67 4.29 -6.24
CA LEU A 221 -12.28 5.70 -6.23
C LEU A 221 -11.29 6.01 -7.37
N ALA A 222 -10.23 5.21 -7.53
CA ALA A 222 -9.27 5.37 -8.62
C ALA A 222 -9.93 5.32 -10.01
N ARG A 223 -10.91 4.43 -10.20
CA ARG A 223 -11.68 4.36 -11.45
C ARG A 223 -12.52 5.61 -11.69
N LEU A 224 -13.19 6.12 -10.66
CA LEU A 224 -13.98 7.36 -10.75
C LEU A 224 -13.08 8.56 -11.08
N LEU A 225 -11.92 8.65 -10.44
CA LEU A 225 -10.99 9.76 -10.68
C LEU A 225 -10.42 9.75 -12.11
N ALA A 226 -10.29 8.57 -12.71
CA ALA A 226 -9.87 8.41 -14.10
C ALA A 226 -10.93 8.82 -15.14
N GLU A 227 -12.14 9.20 -14.70
CA GLU A 227 -13.16 9.83 -15.56
C GLU A 227 -13.08 11.37 -15.53
N ILE A 228 -12.20 11.94 -14.70
CA ILE A 228 -12.02 13.39 -14.62
C ILE A 228 -11.18 13.85 -15.81
N GLY A 229 -11.66 14.89 -16.49
CA GLY A 229 -10.95 15.54 -17.61
C GLY A 229 -9.86 16.50 -17.13
N ASP A 230 -9.94 17.76 -17.54
CA ASP A 230 -8.86 18.76 -17.39
C ASP A 230 -8.76 19.40 -15.99
N ASP A 231 -9.48 18.89 -15.00
CA ASP A 231 -9.46 19.44 -13.65
C ASP A 231 -8.07 19.27 -13.01
N ARG A 232 -7.65 20.26 -12.24
CA ARG A 232 -6.50 20.14 -11.34
C ARG A 232 -6.89 19.38 -10.08
N LEU A 233 -6.37 18.17 -9.93
CA LEU A 233 -6.60 17.32 -8.76
C LEU A 233 -5.48 17.50 -7.73
N ILE A 234 -5.85 17.59 -6.46
CA ILE A 234 -4.91 17.37 -5.36
C ILE A 234 -5.34 16.12 -4.60
N VAL A 235 -4.46 15.13 -4.60
CA VAL A 235 -4.69 13.83 -3.96
C VAL A 235 -3.85 13.76 -2.69
N ILE A 236 -4.51 13.54 -1.55
CA ILE A 236 -3.88 13.44 -0.24
C ILE A 236 -4.04 12.01 0.26
N GLU A 237 -2.91 11.35 0.52
CA GLU A 237 -2.90 9.96 0.98
C GLU A 237 -1.89 9.76 2.10
N ASP A 238 -2.22 8.87 3.02
CA ASP A 238 -1.27 8.38 4.03
C ASP A 238 -0.14 7.60 3.37
N ALA A 239 -0.51 6.69 2.47
CA ALA A 239 0.42 6.02 1.59
C ALA A 239 -0.17 5.91 0.18
N PRO A 240 0.65 6.03 -0.87
CA PRO A 240 0.19 6.22 -2.25
C PRO A 240 -0.52 4.96 -2.78
N GLU A 241 -1.84 4.99 -2.89
CA GLU A 241 -2.66 3.97 -3.54
C GLU A 241 -3.18 4.43 -4.91
N LEU A 242 -3.55 5.70 -5.02
CA LEU A 242 -4.10 6.31 -6.22
C LEU A 242 -2.97 6.71 -7.16
N ARG A 243 -2.72 5.94 -8.22
CA ARG A 243 -1.68 6.25 -9.21
C ARG A 243 -2.22 7.17 -10.29
N ARG A 244 -1.66 8.39 -10.38
CA ARG A 244 -1.84 9.40 -11.44
C ARG A 244 -3.22 9.33 -12.13
N PRO A 245 -4.30 9.66 -11.41
CA PRO A 245 -5.66 9.50 -11.92
C PRO A 245 -6.01 10.44 -13.08
N ALA A 246 -5.28 11.54 -13.23
CA ALA A 246 -5.48 12.54 -14.27
C ALA A 246 -4.13 13.12 -14.71
N ASP A 247 -4.12 13.85 -15.82
CA ASP A 247 -2.92 14.50 -16.32
C ASP A 247 -2.44 15.62 -15.38
N HIS A 248 -3.37 16.43 -14.85
CA HIS A 248 -3.09 17.54 -13.95
C HIS A 248 -3.31 17.18 -12.47
N VAL A 249 -2.45 16.32 -11.93
CA VAL A 249 -2.54 15.85 -10.53
C VAL A 249 -1.31 16.20 -9.70
N VAL A 250 -1.54 16.63 -8.45
CA VAL A 250 -0.49 16.76 -7.42
C VAL A 250 -0.79 15.78 -6.29
N HIS A 251 0.17 14.90 -5.97
CA HIS A 251 0.08 13.99 -4.83
C HIS A 251 0.77 14.59 -3.61
N LEU A 252 0.01 14.73 -2.53
CA LEU A 252 0.50 15.07 -1.20
C LEU A 252 0.49 13.81 -0.33
N ARG A 253 1.50 13.68 0.52
CA ARG A 253 1.66 12.50 1.38
C ARG A 253 1.87 12.91 2.82
N VAL A 254 1.25 12.15 3.71
CA VAL A 254 1.50 12.24 5.14
C VAL A 254 2.99 12.01 5.39
N ARG A 255 3.55 12.81 6.29
CA ARG A 255 4.89 12.57 6.82
C ARG A 255 4.72 12.16 8.28
N PRO A 256 4.98 10.90 8.65
CA PRO A 256 5.02 10.51 10.05
C PRO A 256 6.02 11.39 10.82
N PRO A 257 5.80 11.62 12.13
CA PRO A 257 6.81 12.27 12.95
C PRO A 257 8.10 11.47 12.95
N SER A 258 9.23 12.15 13.17
CA SER A 258 10.51 11.48 13.41
C SER A 258 10.44 10.61 14.67
N ALA A 259 11.47 9.77 14.87
CA ALA A 259 11.61 8.97 16.08
C ALA A 259 11.57 9.81 17.39
N ASP A 260 11.93 11.09 17.30
CA ASP A 260 11.91 12.06 18.40
C ASP A 260 10.57 12.83 18.48
N GLY A 261 9.56 12.43 17.70
CA GLY A 261 8.22 13.03 17.69
C GLY A 261 8.09 14.32 16.85
N ALA A 262 9.14 14.73 16.14
CA ALA A 262 9.18 16.02 15.47
C ALA A 262 8.78 15.94 13.98
N GLY A 263 8.24 17.04 13.45
CA GLY A 263 8.04 17.21 12.01
C GLY A 263 6.94 16.36 11.38
N GLY A 264 6.03 15.77 12.15
CA GLY A 264 4.84 15.11 11.61
C GLY A 264 3.98 16.08 10.79
N VAL A 265 3.48 15.62 9.65
CA VAL A 265 2.52 16.34 8.80
C VAL A 265 1.36 15.41 8.50
N ASP A 266 0.22 15.68 9.12
CA ASP A 266 -1.00 14.87 9.03
C ASP A 266 -1.89 15.27 7.85
N VAL A 267 -2.94 14.47 7.62
CA VAL A 267 -3.90 14.68 6.52
C VAL A 267 -4.59 16.05 6.65
N ALA A 268 -5.02 16.44 7.85
CA ALA A 268 -5.67 17.73 8.09
C ALA A 268 -4.78 18.92 7.69
N THR A 269 -3.49 18.87 8.04
CA THR A 269 -2.51 19.87 7.62
C THR A 269 -2.32 19.90 6.11
N LEU A 270 -2.29 18.73 5.45
CA LEU A 270 -2.20 18.65 3.99
C LEU A 270 -3.45 19.20 3.31
N VAL A 271 -4.66 18.95 3.83
CA VAL A 271 -5.90 19.51 3.29
C VAL A 271 -5.84 21.03 3.32
N ARG A 272 -5.49 21.64 4.45
CA ARG A 272 -5.36 23.11 4.58
C ARG A 272 -4.30 23.71 3.63
N ASN A 273 -3.24 22.98 3.34
CA ASN A 273 -2.24 23.41 2.35
C ASN A 273 -2.77 23.24 0.92
N ALA A 274 -3.47 22.15 0.62
CA ALA A 274 -4.06 21.88 -0.69
C ALA A 274 -5.01 22.99 -1.13
N LEU A 275 -5.81 23.55 -0.22
CA LEU A 275 -6.72 24.66 -0.53
C LEU A 275 -6.00 25.93 -1.04
N ARG A 276 -4.70 26.08 -0.76
CA ARG A 276 -3.89 27.20 -1.26
C ARG A 276 -3.24 26.93 -2.62
N MET A 277 -3.41 25.73 -3.16
CA MET A 277 -2.78 25.27 -4.39
C MET A 277 -3.73 25.33 -5.60
N ARG A 278 -4.86 26.07 -5.47
CA ARG A 278 -5.92 26.22 -6.46
C ARG A 278 -6.42 24.87 -7.02
N PRO A 279 -6.85 23.91 -6.18
CA PRO A 279 -7.43 22.67 -6.68
C PRO A 279 -8.78 22.94 -7.33
N ASP A 280 -9.06 22.28 -8.45
CA ASP A 280 -10.42 22.17 -8.95
C ASP A 280 -11.17 21.07 -8.19
N ARG A 281 -10.46 20.00 -7.78
CA ARG A 281 -10.99 18.91 -6.95
C ARG A 281 -10.00 18.50 -5.87
N LEU A 282 -10.53 18.21 -4.68
CA LEU A 282 -9.76 17.65 -3.57
C LEU A 282 -10.10 16.16 -3.38
N VAL A 283 -9.08 15.32 -3.29
CA VAL A 283 -9.24 13.91 -3.03
C VAL A 283 -8.50 13.56 -1.75
N VAL A 284 -9.20 13.00 -0.78
CA VAL A 284 -8.59 12.42 0.43
C VAL A 284 -8.76 10.91 0.34
N GLY A 285 -7.65 10.16 0.21
CA GLY A 285 -7.68 8.72 -0.04
C GLY A 285 -8.54 7.96 0.97
N GLU A 286 -8.46 8.32 2.25
CA GLU A 286 -9.37 7.85 3.28
C GLU A 286 -9.47 8.87 4.42
N VAL A 287 -10.68 9.15 4.87
CA VAL A 287 -10.94 9.98 6.06
C VAL A 287 -11.21 9.07 7.27
N ARG A 288 -10.46 9.32 8.33
CA ARG A 288 -10.38 8.55 9.58
C ARG A 288 -10.56 9.42 10.82
N GLY A 289 -10.40 10.74 10.72
CA GLY A 289 -10.40 11.64 11.87
C GLY A 289 -10.65 13.10 11.54
N ALA A 290 -9.87 13.98 12.19
CA ALA A 290 -10.10 15.42 12.25
C ALA A 290 -10.06 16.13 10.88
N GLU A 291 -9.36 15.57 9.90
CA GLU A 291 -9.30 16.07 8.52
C GLU A 291 -10.67 16.17 7.84
N VAL A 292 -11.69 15.48 8.36
CA VAL A 292 -13.07 15.59 7.86
C VAL A 292 -13.59 17.02 7.92
N ALA A 293 -13.20 17.80 8.94
CA ALA A 293 -13.68 19.17 9.11
C ALA A 293 -13.20 20.06 7.97
N ASP A 294 -11.90 19.99 7.67
CA ASP A 294 -11.30 20.76 6.58
C ASP A 294 -11.81 20.27 5.21
N LEU A 295 -12.06 18.96 5.03
CA LEU A 295 -12.62 18.39 3.81
C LEU A 295 -14.06 18.85 3.56
N LEU A 296 -14.93 18.75 4.57
CA LEU A 296 -16.32 19.21 4.48
C LEU A 296 -16.37 20.71 4.22
N GLN A 297 -15.48 21.50 4.82
CA GLN A 297 -15.36 22.91 4.51
C GLN A 297 -14.97 23.12 3.04
N ALA A 298 -13.96 22.42 2.54
CA ALA A 298 -13.53 22.52 1.16
C ALA A 298 -14.67 22.24 0.17
N MET A 299 -15.42 21.15 0.40
CA MET A 299 -16.59 20.75 -0.40
C MET A 299 -17.69 21.82 -0.39
N ASN A 300 -17.91 22.50 0.74
CA ASN A 300 -18.91 23.56 0.86
C ASN A 300 -18.45 24.91 0.29
N THR A 301 -17.14 25.11 0.06
CA THR A 301 -16.59 26.41 -0.37
C THR A 301 -16.02 26.38 -1.80
N GLY A 302 -16.66 25.63 -2.70
CA GLY A 302 -16.38 25.69 -4.13
C GLY A 302 -15.30 24.74 -4.65
N HIS A 303 -14.96 23.68 -3.91
CA HIS A 303 -14.12 22.57 -4.40
C HIS A 303 -15.00 21.39 -4.79
N ASP A 304 -15.96 21.64 -5.68
CA ASP A 304 -16.92 20.64 -6.15
C ASP A 304 -16.22 19.50 -6.88
N GLY A 305 -16.80 18.30 -6.80
CA GLY A 305 -16.26 17.09 -7.39
C GLY A 305 -15.19 16.44 -6.53
N SER A 306 -15.07 16.86 -5.28
CA SER A 306 -14.17 16.28 -4.28
C SER A 306 -14.64 14.87 -3.90
N MET A 307 -13.68 14.00 -3.62
CA MET A 307 -13.98 12.59 -3.35
C MET A 307 -13.16 12.05 -2.19
N THR A 308 -13.73 11.10 -1.46
CA THR A 308 -13.00 10.40 -0.40
C THR A 308 -13.49 8.98 -0.20
N THR A 309 -12.74 8.20 0.57
CA THR A 309 -13.22 6.93 1.10
C THR A 309 -13.41 6.96 2.61
N VAL A 310 -14.36 6.16 3.10
CA VAL A 310 -14.65 6.02 4.53
C VAL A 310 -14.88 4.55 4.86
N HIS A 311 -14.35 4.09 5.99
CA HIS A 311 -14.71 2.78 6.50
C HIS A 311 -16.12 2.79 7.12
N ALA A 312 -17.05 2.03 6.56
CA ALA A 312 -18.41 1.85 7.07
C ALA A 312 -19.00 0.53 6.54
N ASN A 313 -20.00 -0.04 7.22
CA ASN A 313 -20.68 -1.25 6.75
C ASN A 313 -21.87 -0.95 5.81
N GLY A 314 -22.16 0.32 5.57
CA GLY A 314 -23.24 0.76 4.69
C GLY A 314 -23.23 2.27 4.51
N ALA A 315 -24.08 2.76 3.61
CA ALA A 315 -24.14 4.16 3.24
C ALA A 315 -24.64 5.04 4.41
N ASP A 316 -25.67 4.61 5.13
CA ASP A 316 -26.18 5.35 6.31
C ASP A 316 -25.13 5.45 7.41
N GLU A 317 -24.39 4.36 7.67
CA GLU A 317 -23.31 4.38 8.65
C GLU A 317 -22.18 5.34 8.22
N ALA A 318 -21.91 5.46 6.91
CA ALA A 318 -20.89 6.40 6.42
C ALA A 318 -21.24 7.85 6.78
N ILE A 319 -22.51 8.25 6.67
CA ILE A 319 -23.00 9.57 7.10
C ILE A 319 -22.77 9.77 8.60
N VAL A 320 -23.24 8.82 9.42
CA VAL A 320 -23.09 8.88 10.89
C VAL A 320 -21.62 8.99 11.30
N ARG A 321 -20.73 8.27 10.62
CA ARG A 321 -19.29 8.33 10.90
C ARG A 321 -18.68 9.67 10.50
N LEU A 322 -19.08 10.27 9.38
CA LEU A 322 -18.61 11.60 9.00
C LEU A 322 -19.06 12.67 9.99
N GLU A 323 -20.33 12.61 10.42
CA GLU A 323 -20.86 13.48 11.49
C GLU A 323 -20.09 13.28 12.80
N GLY A 324 -19.82 12.03 13.19
CA GLY A 324 -19.06 11.69 14.39
C GLY A 324 -17.61 12.17 14.35
N MET A 325 -16.92 12.01 13.21
CA MET A 325 -15.56 12.52 13.03
C MET A 325 -15.54 14.06 13.09
N ALA A 326 -16.53 14.72 12.49
CA ALA A 326 -16.65 16.18 12.54
C ALA A 326 -16.92 16.66 13.98
N LEU A 327 -17.74 15.92 14.74
CA LEU A 327 -17.96 16.17 16.16
C LEU A 327 -16.67 16.06 16.96
N LEU A 328 -15.88 15.00 16.75
CA LEU A 328 -14.58 14.81 17.40
C LEU A 328 -13.56 15.87 17.00
N ALA A 329 -13.69 16.44 15.79
CA ALA A 329 -12.90 17.58 15.31
C ALA A 329 -13.33 18.93 15.94
N GLY A 330 -14.35 18.94 16.81
CA GLY A 330 -14.82 20.12 17.52
C GLY A 330 -15.99 20.86 16.87
N ILE A 331 -16.60 20.30 15.80
CA ILE A 331 -17.80 20.88 15.19
C ILE A 331 -19.03 20.42 15.97
N PRO A 332 -19.89 21.32 16.49
CA PRO A 332 -21.13 20.92 17.17
C PRO A 332 -21.99 20.01 16.29
N LEU A 333 -22.60 18.96 16.86
CA LEU A 333 -23.30 17.91 16.08
C LEU A 333 -24.33 18.47 15.08
N ALA A 334 -25.09 19.50 15.46
CA ALA A 334 -26.05 20.15 14.56
C ALA A 334 -25.36 20.80 13.35
N ALA A 335 -24.21 21.43 13.55
CA ALA A 335 -23.41 22.00 12.47
C ALA A 335 -22.73 20.91 11.64
N ALA A 336 -22.25 19.82 12.26
CA ALA A 336 -21.67 18.68 11.55
C ALA A 336 -22.69 18.04 10.59
N ARG A 337 -23.92 17.80 11.06
CA ARG A 337 -25.05 17.33 10.26
C ARG A 337 -25.35 18.24 9.08
N ALA A 338 -25.42 19.54 9.32
CA ALA A 338 -25.68 20.52 8.27
C ALA A 338 -24.54 20.55 7.23
N GLN A 339 -23.29 20.51 7.67
CA GLN A 339 -22.12 20.50 6.79
C GLN A 339 -22.05 19.22 5.95
N VAL A 340 -22.31 18.05 6.53
CA VAL A 340 -22.35 16.78 5.79
C VAL A 340 -23.46 16.79 4.75
N ALA A 341 -24.66 17.25 5.12
CA ALA A 341 -25.81 17.32 4.21
C ALA A 341 -25.62 18.30 3.05
N ALA A 342 -24.88 19.40 3.28
CA ALA A 342 -24.58 20.39 2.26
C ALA A 342 -23.36 20.01 1.38
N ALA A 343 -22.38 19.33 1.96
CA ALA A 343 -21.13 19.00 1.27
C ALA A 343 -21.26 17.80 0.33
N LEU A 344 -22.03 16.79 0.71
CA LEU A 344 -22.06 15.52 -0.01
C LEU A 344 -23.21 15.47 -1.00
N ASP A 345 -22.96 14.89 -2.17
CA ASP A 345 -23.99 14.58 -3.15
C ASP A 345 -24.34 13.09 -3.18
N LEU A 346 -23.32 12.23 -3.12
CA LEU A 346 -23.48 10.80 -3.31
C LEU A 346 -22.66 9.98 -2.31
N VAL A 347 -23.25 8.89 -1.84
CA VAL A 347 -22.58 7.84 -1.08
C VAL A 347 -22.66 6.52 -1.85
N VAL A 348 -21.51 5.94 -2.17
CA VAL A 348 -21.36 4.66 -2.87
C VAL A 348 -20.91 3.61 -1.87
N SER A 349 -21.74 2.62 -1.59
CA SER A 349 -21.40 1.53 -0.66
C SER A 349 -20.89 0.31 -1.40
N LEU A 350 -19.70 -0.18 -1.04
CA LEU A 350 -19.17 -1.45 -1.51
C LEU A 350 -19.26 -2.53 -0.44
N GLU A 351 -19.59 -3.74 -0.89
CA GLU A 351 -19.57 -4.94 -0.09
C GLU A 351 -18.71 -6.03 -0.74
N ARG A 352 -18.27 -7.00 0.10
CA ARG A 352 -17.76 -8.28 -0.37
C ARG A 352 -18.83 -9.34 -0.12
N ARG A 353 -19.32 -9.97 -1.18
CA ARG A 353 -20.29 -11.06 -1.12
C ARG A 353 -19.65 -12.33 -0.55
N ARG A 354 -20.50 -13.29 -0.18
CA ARG A 354 -20.06 -14.59 0.37
C ARG A 354 -19.20 -15.40 -0.60
N ASP A 355 -19.39 -15.21 -1.90
CA ASP A 355 -18.59 -15.81 -2.97
C ASP A 355 -17.22 -15.10 -3.19
N GLY A 356 -16.91 -14.12 -2.34
CA GLY A 356 -15.67 -13.34 -2.38
C GLY A 356 -15.68 -12.18 -3.36
N ARG A 357 -16.71 -12.05 -4.21
CA ARG A 357 -16.82 -10.96 -5.20
C ARG A 357 -17.09 -9.63 -4.52
N ARG A 358 -16.51 -8.57 -5.07
CA ARG A 358 -16.76 -7.17 -4.66
C ARG A 358 -17.93 -6.64 -5.48
N ARG A 359 -18.81 -5.82 -4.89
CA ARG A 359 -19.93 -5.18 -5.60
C ARG A 359 -20.30 -3.84 -4.97
N VAL A 360 -20.74 -2.89 -5.80
CA VAL A 360 -21.48 -1.72 -5.34
C VAL A 360 -22.86 -2.16 -4.84
N ALA A 361 -23.03 -2.18 -3.52
CA ALA A 361 -24.23 -2.61 -2.83
C ALA A 361 -25.36 -1.58 -2.97
N ALA A 362 -25.03 -0.29 -2.85
CA ALA A 362 -25.98 0.81 -2.90
C ALA A 362 -25.33 2.09 -3.43
N LEU A 363 -26.15 2.92 -4.08
CA LEU A 363 -25.87 4.31 -4.42
C LEU A 363 -26.94 5.18 -3.77
N GLY A 364 -26.56 5.98 -2.80
CA GLY A 364 -27.46 6.91 -2.11
C GLY A 364 -27.20 8.34 -2.55
N GLU A 365 -28.24 9.05 -2.95
CA GLU A 365 -28.20 10.50 -3.13
C GLU A 365 -28.46 11.18 -1.79
N VAL A 366 -27.58 12.10 -1.42
CA VAL A 366 -27.68 12.85 -0.17
C VAL A 366 -28.66 14.00 -0.38
N VAL A 367 -29.68 14.06 0.46
CA VAL A 367 -30.64 15.16 0.51
C VAL A 367 -30.68 15.75 1.91
N VAL A 368 -30.97 17.05 2.00
CA VAL A 368 -31.12 17.72 3.30
C VAL A 368 -32.45 17.32 3.92
N GLY A 369 -32.39 16.64 5.07
CA GLY A 369 -33.54 16.31 5.90
C GLY A 369 -33.62 17.15 7.17
N ALA A 370 -34.66 16.92 7.99
CA ALA A 370 -34.90 17.67 9.21
C ALA A 370 -33.77 17.56 10.26
N ASN A 371 -33.03 16.44 10.25
CA ASN A 371 -31.97 16.14 11.23
C ASN A 371 -30.58 15.97 10.58
N GLY A 372 -30.35 16.53 9.38
CA GLY A 372 -29.09 16.38 8.65
C GLY A 372 -29.26 15.63 7.34
N ALA A 373 -28.21 14.91 6.93
CA ALA A 373 -28.19 14.18 5.67
C ALA A 373 -29.14 12.97 5.70
N VAL A 374 -29.96 12.82 4.67
CA VAL A 374 -30.80 11.63 4.43
C VAL A 374 -30.41 11.04 3.09
N LEU A 375 -30.30 9.72 3.01
CA LEU A 375 -30.02 9.03 1.76
C LEU A 375 -31.31 8.64 1.07
N ARG A 376 -31.48 9.14 -0.16
CA ARG A 376 -32.46 8.61 -1.10
C ARG A 376 -31.77 7.53 -1.92
N GLU A 377 -32.19 6.29 -1.74
CA GLU A 377 -31.67 5.19 -2.54
C GLU A 377 -31.98 5.44 -4.02
N VAL A 378 -30.93 5.49 -4.83
CA VAL A 378 -31.09 5.66 -6.27
C VAL A 378 -31.26 4.27 -6.84
N THR A 379 -32.49 3.74 -6.80
CA THR A 379 -32.83 2.42 -7.40
C THR A 379 -32.38 2.40 -8.87
N PRO A 380 -31.78 1.30 -9.37
CA PRO A 380 -31.26 1.21 -10.75
C PRO A 380 -32.21 1.69 -11.83
#